data_AF-A0A4V1SQF5-F1
#
_entry.id   AF-A0A4V1SQF5-F1
#
_cell.length_a   1.000
_cell.length_b   1.000
_cell.length_c   1.000
_cell.angle_alpha   90.00
_cell.angle_beta   90.00
_cell.angle_gamma   90.00
#
_symmetry.space_group_name_H-M   'P 1'
#
loop_
_entity.id
_entity.type
_entity.pdbx_description
1 polymer ?
#
loop_
_entity_poly.entity_id
_entity_poly.type
_entity_poly.pdbx_seq_one_letter_code
_entity_poly.pdbx_strand_id
1 'polypeptide(L)' 'MNRKVAFYTLGCKLNYSETSGIGRLFNQAGYDTVDFSDTPDVFVINTCSVTENADKKCKKIVKEALR' A
#
# COMPACT_ATOMS: atom_id res chain seq x y z
N MET A 1 -4.69 -19.71 8.06
CA MET A 1 -5.13 -18.35 7.73
C MET A 1 -3.91 -17.62 7.20
N ASN A 2 -3.94 -17.19 5.95
CA ASN A 2 -2.87 -16.36 5.39
C ASN A 2 -3.01 -14.94 5.96
N ARG A 3 -1.88 -14.29 6.22
CA ARG A 3 -1.89 -12.89 6.64
C ARG A 3 -2.32 -12.02 5.47
N LYS A 4 -3.08 -10.97 5.72
CA LYS A 4 -3.63 -10.09 4.70
C LYS A 4 -2.78 -8.84 4.52
N VAL A 5 -2.58 -8.40 3.29
CA VAL A 5 -1.90 -7.15 2.96
C VAL A 5 -2.76 -6.31 2.02
N ALA A 6 -2.83 -5.00 2.27
CA ALA A 6 -3.42 -4.04 1.35
C ALA A 6 -2.38 -3.05 0.83
N PHE A 7 -2.42 -2.75 -0.47
CA PHE A 7 -1.52 -1.82 -1.13
C PHE A 7 -2.25 -0.54 -1.51
N TYR A 8 -1.64 0.61 -1.25
CA TYR A 8 -2.10 1.91 -1.71
C TYR A 8 -0.95 2.67 -2.37
N THR A 9 -1.08 2.96 -3.67
CA THR A 9 -0.02 3.62 -4.45
C THR A 9 -0.40 5.05 -4.79
N LEU A 10 0.51 5.98 -4.51
CA LEU A 10 0.40 7.40 -4.85
C LEU A 10 1.61 7.84 -5.65
N GLY A 11 1.42 8.13 -6.94
CA GLY A 11 2.49 8.72 -7.74
C GLY A 11 2.40 8.35 -9.20
N CYS A 12 3.56 8.09 -9.79
CA CYS A 12 3.72 7.86 -11.22
C CYS A 12 3.76 6.35 -11.55
N LYS A 13 3.89 6.02 -12.84
CA LYS A 13 3.98 4.64 -13.34
C LYS A 13 5.06 3.81 -12.63
N LEU A 14 6.17 4.43 -12.24
CA LEU A 14 7.25 3.73 -11.52
C LEU A 14 6.74 3.19 -10.17
N ASN A 15 5.98 3.99 -9.41
CA ASN A 15 5.43 3.56 -8.12
C ASN A 15 4.46 2.37 -8.26
N TYR A 16 3.70 2.33 -9.37
CA TYR A 16 2.84 1.17 -9.66
C TYR A 16 3.65 -0.08 -10.02
N SER A 17 4.74 0.08 -10.78
CA SER A 17 5.65 -1.02 -11.09
C SER A 17 6.32 -1.58 -9.83
N GLU A 18 6.81 -0.71 -8.95
CA GLU A 18 7.39 -1.09 -7.67
C GLU A 18 6.38 -1.83 -6.80
N THR A 19 5.17 -1.30 -6.67
CA THR A 19 4.10 -1.92 -5.89
C THR A 19 3.73 -3.30 -6.42
N SER A 20 3.71 -3.47 -7.75
CA SER A 20 3.50 -4.78 -8.37
C SER A 20 4.62 -5.77 -8.03
N GLY A 21 5.86 -5.31 -7.97
CA GLY A 21 7.00 -6.10 -7.50
C GLY A 21 6.88 -6.48 -6.02
N ILE A 22 6.55 -5.51 -5.16
CA ILE A 22 6.35 -5.73 -3.72
C ILE A 22 5.19 -6.72 -3.49
N GLY A 23 4.08 -6.61 -4.22
CA GLY A 23 2.96 -7.55 -4.13
C GLY A 23 3.35 -8.99 -4.43
N ARG A 24 4.26 -9.21 -5.40
CA ARG A 24 4.81 -10.56 -5.67
C ARG A 24 5.60 -11.10 -4.49
N LEU A 25 6.40 -10.26 -3.82
CA LEU A 25 7.16 -10.65 -2.64
C LEU A 25 6.24 -11.04 -1.48
N PHE A 26 5.16 -10.29 -1.25
CA PHE A 26 4.15 -10.62 -0.24
C PHE A 26 3.43 -11.94 -0.56
N ASN A 27 3.01 -12.14 -1.81
CA ASN A 27 2.40 -13.41 -2.23
C ASN A 27 3.36 -14.59 -2.04
N GLN A 28 4.64 -14.44 -2.38
CA GLN A 28 5.67 -15.47 -2.14
C GLN A 28 5.89 -15.74 -0.65
N ALA A 29 5.71 -14.73 0.20
CA ALA A 29 5.77 -14.86 1.65
C ALA A 29 4.46 -15.42 2.27
N GLY A 30 3.47 -15.79 1.46
CA GLY A 30 2.21 -16.40 1.91
C GLY A 30 1.17 -15.40 2.42
N TYR A 31 1.24 -14.14 1.99
CA TYR A 31 0.20 -13.15 2.26
C TYR A 31 -0.86 -13.14 1.16
N ASP A 32 -2.11 -12.92 1.56
CA ASP A 32 -3.21 -12.66 0.64
C ASP A 32 -3.36 -11.16 0.43
N THR A 33 -3.37 -10.73 -0.83
CA THR A 33 -3.66 -9.32 -1.16
C THR A 33 -5.17 -9.09 -1.07
N VAL A 34 -5.57 -8.08 -0.29
CA VAL A 34 -6.97 -7.71 -0.08
C VAL A 34 -7.19 -6.22 -0.35
N ASP A 35 -8.45 -5.81 -0.46
CA ASP A 35 -8.79 -4.39 -0.58
C ASP A 35 -8.43 -3.63 0.69
N PHE A 36 -8.20 -2.32 0.56
CA PHE A 36 -7.81 -1.45 1.68
C PHE A 36 -8.87 -1.42 2.80
N SER A 37 -10.13 -1.72 2.48
CA SER A 37 -11.24 -1.82 3.44
C SER A 37 -11.35 -3.18 4.14
N ASP A 38 -10.64 -4.20 3.66
CA ASP A 38 -10.90 -5.61 4.02
C ASP A 38 -10.10 -6.09 5.23
N THR A 39 -9.89 -5.20 6.20
CA THR A 39 -9.21 -5.48 7.49
C THR A 39 -7.86 -6.19 7.30
N PRO A 40 -6.90 -5.59 6.55
CA PRO A 40 -5.59 -6.20 6.36
C PRO A 40 -4.75 -6.17 7.64
N ASP A 41 -3.88 -7.16 7.80
CA ASP A 41 -2.89 -7.18 8.90
C ASP A 41 -1.74 -6.20 8.65
N VAL A 42 -1.45 -5.93 7.36
CA VAL A 42 -0.38 -5.05 6.92
C VAL A 42 -0.89 -4.09 5.85
N PHE A 43 -0.60 -2.80 6.01
CA PHE A 43 -0.81 -1.79 4.98
C PHE A 43 0.53 -1.39 4.36
N VAL A 44 0.59 -1.31 3.03
CA VAL A 44 1.73 -0.80 2.28
C VAL A 44 1.29 0.43 1.48
N ILE A 45 1.73 1.60 1.91
CA ILE A 45 1.45 2.88 1.23
C ILE A 45 2.72 3.32 0.50
N ASN A 46 2.74 3.25 -0.83
CA ASN A 46 3.89 3.62 -1.66
C ASN A 46 3.69 5.02 -2.25
N THR A 47 4.62 5.95 -1.96
CA THR A 47 4.63 7.28 -2.56
C THR A 47 6.05 7.80 -2.73
N CYS A 48 6.27 8.66 -3.73
CA CYS A 48 7.55 9.35 -3.91
C CYS A 48 7.67 10.64 -3.07
N SER A 49 6.58 11.13 -2.44
CA SER A 49 6.56 12.32 -1.58
C SER A 49 7.13 13.60 -2.20
N VAL A 50 7.41 13.65 -3.50
CA VAL A 50 8.11 14.77 -4.15
C VAL A 50 7.27 16.05 -4.23
N THR A 51 5.99 16.01 -3.84
CA THR A 51 5.12 17.18 -3.79
C THR A 51 4.37 17.26 -2.46
N GLU A 52 4.07 18.47 -2.01
CA GLU A 52 3.29 18.71 -0.80
C GLU A 52 1.89 18.05 -0.86
N ASN A 53 1.29 17.97 -2.06
CA ASN A 53 0.02 17.28 -2.25
C ASN A 53 0.13 15.76 -2.06
N ALA A 54 1.24 15.15 -2.52
CA ALA A 54 1.51 13.73 -2.27
C ALA A 54 1.63 13.46 -0.77
N ASP A 55 2.35 14.32 -0.04
CA ASP A 55 2.48 14.22 1.41
C ASP A 55 1.15 14.39 2.15
N LYS A 56 0.34 15.39 1.77
CA LYS A 56 -1.00 15.61 2.36
C LYS A 56 -1.90 14.39 2.15
N LYS A 57 -1.90 13.81 0.94
CA LYS A 57 -2.66 12.59 0.64
C LYS A 57 -2.16 11.41 1.45
N CYS A 58 -0.84 11.18 1.47
CA CYS A 58 -0.24 10.10 2.25
C CYS A 58 -0.64 10.18 3.73
N LYS A 59 -0.51 11.35 4.36
CA LYS A 59 -0.92 11.56 5.76
C LYS A 59 -2.41 11.28 6.00
N LYS A 60 -3.28 11.59 5.03
CA LYS A 60 -4.71 11.27 5.13
C LYS A 60 -4.93 9.75 5.10
N ILE A 61 -4.30 9.05 4.16
CA ILE A 61 -4.44 7.60 4.01
C ILE A 61 -3.87 6.86 5.23
N VAL A 62 -2.73 7.31 5.78
CA VAL A 62 -2.18 6.74 7.03
C VAL A 62 -3.17 6.86 8.19
N LYS A 63 -3.87 8.01 8.31
CA LYS A 63 -4.91 8.17 9.34
C LYS A 63 -6.12 7.28 9.11
N GLU A 64 -6.46 6.97 7.87
CA GLU A 64 -7.54 6.05 7.51
C GLU A 64 -7.14 4.60 7.81
N ALA A 65 -5.89 4.20 7.58
CA ALA A 65 -5.37 2.87 7.88
C ALA A 65 -5.27 2.56 9.39
N LEU A 66 -5.12 3.59 10.23
CA LEU A 66 -5.00 3.45 11.70
C LEU A 66 -6.36 3.43 12.42
N ARG A 67 -7.47 3.57 11.70
CA ARG A 67 -8.83 3.52 12.25
C ARG A 67 -9.40 2.12 12.12
#